data_AF-A0AAU5ZAU3-F1
#
_entry.id   AF-A0AAU5ZAU3-F1
#
_cell.length_a   1.000
_cell.length_b   1.000
_cell.length_c   1.000
_cell.angle_alpha   90.00
_cell.angle_beta   90.00
_cell.angle_gamma   90.00
#
_symmetry.space_group_name_H-M   'P 1'
#
loop_
_entity.id
_entity.type
_entity.pdbx_description
1 polymer ?
#
loop_
_entity_poly.entity_id
_entity_poly.type
_entity_poly.pdbx_seq_one_letter_code
_entity_poly.pdbx_strand_id
1 'polypeptide(L)'
;MPTVRITATTAARQAIRHLSAGRGAPVMFVQSGDGRAGGMPMCYPDGEFLIGPGDVLLGEIEGSPFYIDRRLDQARGEVTFELDVAPGGPEGFSLPAGLSGHFVTRSTTCAT
;
A
#
# COMPACT_ATOMS: atom_id res chain seq x y z
N MET A 1 -16.03 9.30 12.62
CA MET A 1 -15.58 9.33 11.21
C MET A 1 -14.70 8.12 11.00
N PRO A 2 -14.75 7.40 9.86
CA PRO A 2 -13.83 6.29 9.64
C PRO A 2 -12.40 6.83 9.70
N THR A 3 -11.62 6.34 10.66
CA THR A 3 -10.22 6.72 10.83
C THR A 3 -9.46 6.21 9.62
N VAL A 4 -8.90 7.10 8.81
CA VAL A 4 -8.00 6.73 7.71
C VAL A 4 -6.73 6.14 8.34
N ARG A 5 -6.45 4.86 8.06
CA ARG A 5 -5.33 4.11 8.67
C ARG A 5 -4.12 3.96 7.73
N ILE A 6 -4.12 4.72 6.64
CA ILE A 6 -3.05 4.71 5.64
C ILE A 6 -2.77 6.16 5.17
N THR A 7 -1.52 6.57 5.22
CA THR A 7 -1.00 7.80 4.64
C THR A 7 0.05 7.47 3.58
N ALA A 8 0.58 8.49 2.89
CA ALA A 8 1.60 8.28 1.88
C ALA A 8 2.55 9.48 1.80
N THR A 9 3.84 9.18 1.61
CA THR A 9 4.87 10.17 1.31
C THR A 9 4.62 10.82 -0.05
N THR A 10 5.23 12.00 -0.27
CA THR A 10 5.17 12.68 -1.57
C THR A 10 5.70 11.78 -2.70
N ALA A 11 6.73 10.98 -2.44
CA ALA A 11 7.31 10.05 -3.40
C ALA A 11 6.30 8.98 -3.82
N ALA A 12 5.62 8.35 -2.86
CA ALA A 12 4.58 7.35 -3.13
C ALA A 12 3.41 7.95 -3.92
N ARG A 13 2.94 9.15 -3.55
CA ARG A 13 1.86 9.84 -4.27
C ARG A 13 2.23 10.13 -5.71
N GLN A 14 3.45 10.61 -5.96
CA GLN A 14 3.93 10.86 -7.32
C GLN A 14 4.02 9.56 -8.14
N ALA A 15 4.54 8.48 -7.55
CA ALA A 15 4.60 7.18 -8.19
C ALA A 15 3.21 6.65 -8.57
N ILE A 16 2.23 6.75 -7.65
CA ILE A 16 0.83 6.35 -7.91
C ILE A 16 0.23 7.16 -9.05
N ARG A 17 0.39 8.49 -9.04
CA ARG A 17 -0.13 9.35 -10.11
C ARG A 17 0.49 9.02 -11.46
N HIS A 18 1.80 8.78 -11.49
CA HIS A 18 2.50 8.42 -12.72
C HIS A 18 2.02 7.07 -13.27
N LEU A 19 1.91 6.06 -12.40
CA LEU A 19 1.39 4.74 -12.77
C LEU A 19 -0.05 4.84 -13.29
N SER A 20 -0.91 5.56 -12.57
CA SER A 20 -2.32 5.69 -12.92
C SER A 20 -2.50 6.45 -14.24
N ALA A 21 -1.73 7.53 -14.44
CA ALA A 21 -1.76 8.29 -15.68
C ALA A 21 -1.23 7.48 -16.88
N GLY A 22 -0.14 6.73 -16.70
CA GLY A 22 0.41 5.87 -17.75
C GLY A 22 -0.53 4.73 -18.14
N ARG A 23 -1.38 4.27 -17.21
CA ARG A 23 -2.35 3.19 -17.44
C ARG A 23 -3.72 3.69 -17.88
N GLY A 24 -4.07 4.94 -17.58
CA GLY A 24 -5.41 5.49 -17.76
C GLY A 24 -6.43 5.00 -16.72
N ALA A 25 -5.99 4.32 -15.66
CA ALA A 25 -6.83 3.78 -14.59
C ALA A 25 -6.08 3.75 -13.26
N PRO A 26 -6.77 3.78 -12.10
CA PRO A 26 -6.14 3.64 -10.78
C PRO A 26 -5.40 2.31 -10.60
N VAL A 27 -4.58 2.27 -9.56
CA VAL A 27 -3.99 1.04 -9.03
C VAL A 27 -4.66 0.68 -7.71
N MET A 28 -4.43 -0.52 -7.22
CA MET A 28 -4.82 -0.95 -5.89
C MET A 28 -3.61 -1.53 -5.16
N PHE A 29 -3.67 -1.49 -3.83
CA PHE A 29 -2.63 -2.01 -2.97
C PHE A 29 -3.18 -3.08 -2.05
N VAL A 30 -2.37 -4.10 -1.80
CA VAL A 30 -2.64 -5.13 -0.80
C VAL A 30 -1.42 -5.22 0.10
N GLN A 31 -1.60 -4.90 1.37
CA GLN A 31 -0.56 -5.09 2.37
C GLN A 31 -0.23 -6.58 2.49
N SER A 32 0.97 -6.92 2.08
CA SER A 32 1.53 -8.24 2.33
C SER A 32 2.11 -8.30 3.75
N GLY A 33 2.21 -9.51 4.29
CA GLY A 33 2.68 -9.72 5.65
C GLY A 33 4.19 -9.80 5.72
N ASP A 34 4.82 -8.75 6.22
CA ASP A 34 6.26 -8.77 6.49
C ASP A 34 6.62 -7.80 7.63
N GLY A 35 7.35 -8.35 8.61
CA GLY A 35 8.11 -7.65 9.64
C GLY A 35 7.34 -6.81 10.69
N ARG A 36 7.90 -6.73 11.90
CA ARG A 36 7.41 -5.80 12.95
C ARG A 36 7.63 -4.30 12.64
N ALA A 37 8.36 -3.96 11.56
CA ALA A 37 8.82 -2.59 11.28
C ALA A 37 8.22 -1.94 10.01
N GLY A 38 7.38 -2.67 9.26
CA GLY A 38 6.97 -2.26 7.91
C GLY A 38 7.13 -3.40 6.93
N GLY A 39 6.45 -3.30 5.80
CA GLY A 39 6.36 -4.38 4.82
C GLY A 39 6.36 -3.89 3.37
N MET A 40 6.27 -4.82 2.43
CA MET A 40 6.27 -4.58 0.99
C MET A 40 4.85 -4.80 0.47
N PRO A 41 4.00 -3.75 0.44
CA PRO A 41 2.68 -3.89 -0.14
C PRO A 41 2.80 -4.26 -1.63
N MET A 42 1.92 -5.14 -2.06
CA MET A 42 1.79 -5.46 -3.47
C MET A 42 0.92 -4.42 -4.15
N CYS A 43 1.37 -3.92 -5.30
CA CYS A 43 0.66 -2.95 -6.12
C CYS A 43 0.16 -3.64 -7.39
N TYR A 44 -1.12 -3.47 -7.71
CA TYR A 44 -1.78 -4.08 -8.87
C TYR A 44 -2.61 -3.03 -9.62
N PRO A 45 -2.93 -3.23 -10.91
CA PRO A 45 -4.06 -2.54 -11.52
C PRO A 45 -5.34 -2.73 -10.68
N ASP A 46 -6.15 -1.68 -10.59
CA ASP A 46 -7.39 -1.76 -9.80
C ASP A 46 -8.32 -2.88 -10.32
N GLY A 47 -8.82 -3.69 -9.39
CA GLY A 47 -9.66 -4.86 -9.66
C GLY A 47 -8.92 -6.13 -10.11
N GLU A 48 -7.60 -6.12 -10.28
CA GLU A 48 -6.85 -7.32 -10.69
C GLU A 48 -6.64 -8.30 -9.52
N PHE A 49 -6.47 -7.79 -8.30
CA PHE A 49 -6.45 -8.63 -7.11
C PHE A 49 -7.88 -8.82 -6.58
N LEU A 50 -8.30 -10.08 -6.42
CA LEU A 50 -9.63 -10.42 -5.92
C LEU A 50 -9.74 -10.15 -4.42
N ILE A 51 -10.49 -9.11 -4.07
CA ILE A 51 -10.82 -8.75 -2.68
C ILE A 51 -11.94 -9.65 -2.18
N GLY A 52 -11.69 -10.34 -1.07
CA GLY A 52 -12.64 -11.22 -0.40
C GLY A 52 -13.20 -10.61 0.90
N PRO A 53 -14.12 -11.33 1.57
CA PRO A 53 -14.64 -10.92 2.89
C PRO A 53 -13.55 -10.83 3.97
N GLY A 54 -12.39 -11.44 3.70
CA GLY A 54 -11.18 -11.42 4.53
C GLY A 54 -10.46 -10.08 4.52
N ASP A 55 -10.65 -9.27 3.51
CA ASP A 55 -9.85 -8.07 3.30
C ASP A 55 -10.53 -6.83 3.89
N VAL A 56 -9.71 -5.96 4.47
CA VAL A 56 -10.14 -4.72 5.12
C VAL A 56 -9.57 -3.55 4.35
N LEU A 57 -10.44 -2.63 3.92
CA LEU A 57 -10.01 -1.37 3.32
C LEU A 57 -9.46 -0.44 4.42
N LEU A 58 -8.18 -0.08 4.32
CA LEU A 58 -7.53 0.85 5.25
C LEU A 58 -7.74 2.31 4.87
N GLY A 59 -7.93 2.57 3.57
CA GLY A 59 -8.18 3.88 3.01
C GLY A 59 -7.77 3.94 1.54
N GLU A 60 -7.71 5.16 1.02
CA GLU A 60 -7.40 5.44 -0.38
C GLU A 60 -6.30 6.50 -0.48
N ILE A 61 -5.38 6.31 -1.43
CA ILE A 61 -4.30 7.26 -1.73
C ILE A 61 -4.38 7.60 -3.22
N GLU A 62 -4.62 8.87 -3.55
CA GLU A 62 -4.72 9.32 -4.96
C GLU A 62 -5.76 8.52 -5.78
N GLY A 63 -6.88 8.13 -5.14
CA GLY A 63 -7.92 7.31 -5.76
C GLY A 63 -7.58 5.82 -5.87
N SER A 64 -6.45 5.38 -5.31
CA SER A 64 -6.03 3.98 -5.27
C SER A 64 -6.37 3.35 -3.92
N PRO A 65 -7.21 2.30 -3.86
CA PRO A 65 -7.59 1.67 -2.60
C PRO A 65 -6.45 0.82 -2.02
N PHE A 66 -6.37 0.79 -0.69
CA PHE A 66 -5.34 0.06 0.05
C PHE A 66 -5.98 -0.94 1.02
N TYR A 67 -5.76 -2.23 0.78
CA TYR A 67 -6.34 -3.33 1.53
C TYR A 67 -5.32 -4.04 2.41
N ILE A 68 -5.80 -4.74 3.43
CA ILE A 68 -5.02 -5.63 4.28
C ILE A 68 -5.87 -6.86 4.65
N ASP A 69 -5.24 -8.03 4.79
CA ASP A 69 -5.94 -9.20 5.34
C ASP A 69 -6.37 -8.94 6.80
N ARG A 70 -7.59 -9.33 7.15
CA ARG A 70 -8.17 -9.10 8.48
C ARG A 70 -7.38 -9.74 9.63
N ARG A 71 -6.70 -10.87 9.42
CA ARG A 71 -5.83 -11.45 10.46
C ARG A 71 -4.60 -10.58 10.67
N LEU A 72 -4.05 -10.02 9.60
CA LEU A 72 -2.92 -9.08 9.68
C LEU A 72 -3.36 -7.74 10.30
N ASP A 73 -4.55 -7.23 9.96
CA ASP A 73 -5.16 -6.05 10.58
C ASP A 73 -5.31 -6.25 12.09
N GLN A 74 -5.90 -7.37 12.51
CA GLN A 74 -6.06 -7.73 13.92
C GLN A 74 -4.72 -7.88 14.65
N ALA A 75 -3.72 -8.48 13.99
CA ALA A 75 -2.39 -8.66 14.57
C ALA A 75 -1.62 -7.34 14.74
N ARG A 76 -1.87 -6.35 13.87
CA ARG A 76 -1.24 -5.02 13.96
C ARG A 76 -2.03 -4.04 14.83
N GLY A 77 -3.32 -4.25 15.05
CA GLY A 77 -4.15 -3.38 15.90
C GLY A 77 -4.45 -2.03 15.24
N GLU A 78 -4.48 -0.95 16.01
CA GLU A 78 -4.80 0.41 15.51
C GLU A 78 -3.61 1.13 14.85
N VAL A 79 -2.63 0.38 14.34
CA VAL A 79 -1.45 0.96 13.69
C VAL A 79 -1.85 1.66 12.39
N THR A 80 -1.37 2.88 12.21
CA THR A 80 -1.44 3.60 10.94
C THR A 80 -0.21 3.26 10.11
N PHE A 81 -0.43 3.02 8.82
CA PHE A 81 0.63 2.79 7.85
C PHE A 81 0.96 4.07 7.09
N GLU A 82 2.23 4.22 6.72
CA GLU A 82 2.66 5.21 5.75
C GLU A 82 3.25 4.49 4.53
N LEU A 83 2.65 4.70 3.36
CA LEU A 83 3.16 4.22 2.08
C LEU A 83 4.31 5.11 1.60
N ASP A 84 5.40 4.48 1.21
CA ASP A 84 6.61 5.14 0.73
C ASP A 84 7.20 4.36 -0.46
N VAL A 85 8.26 4.92 -1.07
CA VAL A 85 9.00 4.30 -2.17
C VAL A 85 10.43 4.07 -1.75
N ALA A 86 10.92 2.84 -1.92
CA ALA A 86 12.30 2.46 -1.68
C ALA A 86 13.01 2.09 -3.00
N PRO A 87 14.35 2.27 -3.08
CA PRO A 87 15.12 1.83 -4.24
C PRO A 87 15.13 0.31 -4.35
N GLY A 88 15.13 -0.20 -5.58
CA GLY A 88 15.10 -1.63 -5.88
C GLY A 88 13.88 -1.99 -6.74
N GLY A 89 14.01 -3.05 -7.55
CA GLY A 89 12.89 -3.53 -8.36
C GLY A 89 11.72 -4.03 -7.49
N PRO A 90 10.49 -4.07 -8.05
CA PRO A 90 9.37 -4.67 -7.34
C PRO A 90 9.59 -6.17 -7.11
N GLU A 91 9.03 -6.68 -6.03
CA GLU A 91 9.01 -8.12 -5.77
C GLU A 91 7.79 -8.79 -6.40
N GLY A 92 8.00 -10.02 -6.88
CA GLY A 92 6.96 -10.88 -7.43
C GLY A 92 6.17 -10.21 -8.56
N PHE A 93 4.86 -10.06 -8.36
CA PHE A 93 3.92 -9.49 -9.32
C PHE A 93 3.59 -8.01 -9.08
N SER A 94 4.29 -7.34 -8.16
CA SER A 94 4.00 -5.95 -7.81
C SER A 94 4.37 -5.01 -8.95
N LEU A 95 3.54 -3.99 -9.20
CA LEU A 95 3.88 -2.92 -10.13
C LEU A 95 5.06 -2.08 -9.59
N PRO A 96 6.01 -1.68 -10.46
CA PRO A 96 7.15 -0.90 -10.03
C PRO A 96 6.74 0.53 -9.66
N ALA A 97 7.32 1.08 -8.59
CA ALA A 97 7.17 2.48 -8.20
C ALA A 97 8.15 3.37 -8.98
N GLY A 98 8.00 3.40 -10.32
CA GLY A 98 8.91 4.07 -11.25
C GLY A 98 9.99 3.16 -11.83
N LEU A 99 11.05 3.72 -12.41
CA LEU A 99 12.08 2.97 -13.15
C LEU A 99 12.88 1.97 -12.29
N SER A 100 13.12 2.30 -11.03
CA SER A 100 14.02 1.53 -10.15
C SER A 100 13.56 1.54 -8.69
N GLY A 101 12.25 1.66 -8.47
CA GLY A 101 11.66 1.73 -7.14
C GLY A 101 10.54 0.72 -6.94
N HIS A 102 10.24 0.43 -5.68
CA HIS A 102 9.10 -0.36 -5.25
C HIS A 102 8.42 0.29 -4.06
N PHE A 103 7.16 -0.07 -3.83
CA PHE A 103 6.39 0.44 -2.71
C PHE A 103 6.74 -0.30 -1.42
N VAL A 104 6.85 0.45 -0.32
CA VAL A 104 7.06 -0.06 1.03
C VAL A 104 6.06 0.60 1.98
N THR A 105 5.57 -0.11 2.97
CA THR A 105 4.84 0.48 4.10
C THR A 105 5.73 0.56 5.32
N ARG A 106 5.64 1.68 6.02
CA ARG A 106 6.27 1.91 7.32
C ARG A 106 5.19 1.94 8.38
N SER A 107 5.42 1.29 9.52
CA SER A 107 4.55 1.45 10.69
C SER A 107 5.00 2.68 11.46
N THR A 108 4.13 3.67 11.61
CA THR A 108 4.35 4.75 12.58
C THR A 108 3.99 4.22 13.96
N THR A 109 4.92 3.51 14.62
CA THR A 109 4.86 3.39 16.06
C THR A 109 5.20 4.76 16.63
N CYS A 110 4.26 5.37 17.37
CA CYS A 110 4.60 6.47 18.25
C CYS A 110 5.75 5.98 19.13
N ALA A 111 6.95 6.55 18.97
CA ALA A 111 8.07 6.26 19.84
C ALA A 111 7.68 6.76 21.24
N THR A 112 7.53 5.84 22.18
CA THR A 112 7.35 6.14 23.61
C THR A 112 8.60 6.78 24.18
#